data_AF-A0AAE9L4F5-F1
#
_entry.id   AF-A0AAE9L4F5-F1
#
_cell.length_a   1.000
_cell.length_b   1.000
_cell.length_c   1.000
_cell.angle_alpha   90.00
_cell.angle_beta   90.00
_cell.angle_gamma   90.00
#
_symmetry.space_group_name_H-M   'P 1'
#
loop_
_entity.id
_entity.type
_entity.pdbx_description
1 polymer ?
#
loop_
_entity_poly.entity_id
_entity_poly.type
_entity_poly.pdbx_seq_one_letter_code
_entity_poly.pdbx_strand_id
1 'polypeptide(L)'
;MSSNSPKRLEGKVVIVTGAGCVGPGWGNGRAVASNWYGMMGPAGTPPDVVKRVNEALRRTLDHPGVRTNLEQLGLVPAPGSAAEFTTLIRNDTAKWGRVVKEHNIHGE
;
A
#
# COMPACT_ATOMS: atom_id res chain seq x y z
N MET A 1 -7.48 -9.76 -21.12
CA MET A 1 -7.71 -10.64 -19.96
C MET A 1 -8.01 -9.78 -18.73
N SER A 2 -9.28 -9.54 -18.42
CA SER A 2 -9.71 -8.69 -17.30
C SER A 2 -9.94 -9.55 -16.06
N SER A 3 -8.91 -9.72 -15.23
CA SER A 3 -9.04 -10.37 -13.91
C SER A 3 -9.45 -9.33 -12.88
N ASN A 4 -10.71 -8.89 -12.94
CA ASN A 4 -11.30 -8.05 -11.90
C ASN A 4 -12.19 -8.94 -11.03
N SER A 5 -11.60 -9.61 -10.04
CA SER A 5 -12.34 -10.48 -9.12
C SER A 5 -12.33 -9.90 -7.68
N PRO A 6 -13.50 -9.54 -7.11
CA PRO A 6 -13.62 -9.00 -5.75
C PRO A 6 -13.02 -9.92 -4.67
N LYS A 7 -12.98 -11.24 -4.93
CA LYS A 7 -12.34 -12.26 -4.07
C LYS A 7 -10.84 -12.08 -3.88
N ARG A 8 -10.15 -11.37 -4.79
CA ARG A 8 -8.70 -11.17 -4.69
C ARG A 8 -8.33 -10.47 -3.39
N LEU A 9 -9.16 -9.57 -2.86
CA LEU A 9 -8.81 -8.72 -1.73
C LEU A 9 -9.31 -9.21 -0.36
N GLU A 10 -10.08 -10.29 -0.32
CA GLU A 10 -10.57 -10.87 0.94
C GLU A 10 -9.42 -11.47 1.76
N GLY A 11 -9.32 -11.09 3.04
CA GLY A 11 -8.33 -11.62 3.98
C GLY A 11 -6.91 -11.03 3.86
N LYS A 12 -6.71 -9.92 3.15
CA LYS A 12 -5.38 -9.32 2.96
C LYS A 12 -5.00 -8.35 4.06
N VAL A 13 -3.77 -8.53 4.57
CA VAL A 13 -3.18 -7.69 5.62
C VAL A 13 -1.74 -7.38 5.24
N VAL A 14 -1.35 -6.11 5.34
CA VAL A 14 -0.10 -5.56 5.91
C VAL A 14 -0.11 -4.03 5.82
N ILE A 15 0.74 -3.45 6.65
CA ILE A 15 1.14 -2.04 6.77
C ILE A 15 1.72 -1.45 5.47
N VAL A 16 1.35 -0.18 5.26
CA VAL A 16 1.87 0.72 4.25
C VAL A 16 3.27 1.23 4.67
N THR A 17 4.28 1.07 3.85
CA THR A 17 5.38 2.05 3.84
C THR A 17 5.05 3.06 2.76
N GLY A 18 4.79 4.31 3.16
CA GLY A 18 4.49 5.37 2.23
C GLY A 18 5.78 5.81 1.55
N ALA A 19 5.86 5.65 0.23
CA ALA A 19 6.69 6.51 -0.59
C ALA A 19 5.80 7.67 -1.04
N GLY A 20 5.54 8.58 -0.12
CA GLY A 20 5.07 9.89 -0.51
C GLY A 20 6.25 10.64 -1.10
N CYS A 21 6.14 11.13 -2.33
CA CYS A 21 6.92 12.29 -2.76
C CYS A 21 6.48 13.50 -1.91
N VAL A 22 6.79 13.50 -0.62
CA VAL A 22 6.41 14.57 0.31
C VAL A 22 7.63 15.44 0.56
N GLY A 23 7.73 16.47 -0.26
CA GLY A 23 8.56 17.65 -0.07
C GLY A 23 7.93 18.84 -0.80
N PRO A 24 8.03 20.07 -0.27
CA PRO A 24 7.63 21.26 -1.00
C PRO A 24 8.33 21.29 -2.38
N GLY A 25 7.56 21.33 -3.47
CA GLY A 25 8.09 21.41 -4.84
C GLY A 25 7.99 20.14 -5.71
N TRP A 26 7.44 19.03 -5.20
CA TRP A 26 7.18 17.84 -6.02
C TRP A 26 5.75 17.82 -6.59
N GLY A 27 5.66 17.78 -7.93
CA GLY A 27 4.41 17.86 -8.69
C GLY A 27 4.01 19.30 -9.07
N ASN A 28 3.15 19.43 -10.08
CA ASN A 28 2.66 20.73 -10.58
C ASN A 28 1.51 21.32 -9.73
N GLY A 29 1.31 20.84 -8.49
CA GLY A 29 0.20 21.25 -7.62
C GLY A 29 -1.18 20.76 -8.04
N ARG A 30 -1.30 19.95 -9.12
CA ARG A 30 -2.58 19.49 -9.67
C ARG A 30 -2.82 17.99 -9.48
N ALA A 31 -1.77 17.21 -9.26
CA ALA A 31 -1.87 15.78 -9.00
C ALA A 31 -0.80 15.32 -8.00
N VAL A 32 -1.23 14.58 -6.97
CA VAL A 32 -0.34 13.82 -6.07
C VAL A 32 -0.40 12.36 -6.50
N ALA A 33 0.76 11.83 -6.88
CA ALA A 33 0.99 10.41 -7.08
C ALA A 33 1.98 9.95 -6.01
N SER A 34 1.45 9.26 -4.99
CA SER A 34 2.26 8.62 -3.95
C SER A 34 2.25 7.13 -4.22
N ASN A 35 3.41 6.50 -4.22
CA ASN A 35 3.50 5.04 -4.22
C ASN A 35 3.52 4.52 -2.79
N TRP A 36 3.15 3.26 -2.65
CA TRP A 36 3.12 2.56 -1.37
C TRP A 36 3.60 1.14 -1.54
N TYR A 37 4.15 0.60 -0.48
CA TYR A 37 4.46 -0.82 -0.39
C TYR A 37 3.69 -1.43 0.77
N GLY A 38 3.27 -2.67 0.59
CA GLY A 38 2.64 -3.47 1.64
C GLY A 38 2.78 -4.95 1.31
N MET A 39 2.67 -5.80 2.32
CA MET A 39 2.65 -7.26 2.17
C MET A 39 1.21 -7.77 2.06
N MET A 40 1.04 -8.97 1.53
CA MET A 40 -0.28 -9.59 1.41
C MET A 40 -0.13 -11.08 1.68
N GLY A 41 -1.00 -11.63 2.52
CA GLY A 41 -1.12 -13.07 2.71
C GLY A 41 -2.01 -13.74 1.65
N PRO A 42 -2.04 -15.08 1.62
CA PRO A 42 -3.01 -15.86 0.85
C PRO A 42 -4.46 -15.54 1.24
N ALA A 43 -5.41 -15.77 0.33
CA ALA A 43 -6.82 -15.67 0.64
C ALA A 43 -7.19 -16.67 1.75
N GLY A 44 -8.01 -16.23 2.71
CA GLY A 44 -8.41 -17.06 3.86
C GLY A 44 -7.36 -17.21 4.95
N THR A 45 -6.31 -16.37 4.96
CA THR A 45 -5.35 -16.35 6.08
C THR A 45 -6.10 -16.17 7.42
N PRO A 46 -5.86 -17.03 8.43
CA PRO A 46 -6.54 -16.93 9.72
C PRO A 46 -6.37 -15.56 10.39
N PRO A 47 -7.42 -15.00 11.02
CA PRO A 47 -7.37 -13.67 11.64
C PRO A 47 -6.30 -13.50 12.72
N ASP A 48 -5.97 -14.57 13.45
CA ASP A 48 -4.93 -14.58 14.49
C ASP A 48 -3.52 -14.48 13.89
N VAL A 49 -3.26 -15.18 12.77
CA VAL A 49 -2.00 -15.08 12.02
C VAL A 49 -1.82 -13.66 11.48
N VAL A 50 -2.88 -13.12 10.90
CA VAL A 50 -2.99 -11.74 10.44
C VAL A 50 -2.61 -10.75 11.55
N LYS A 51 -3.20 -10.91 12.73
CA LYS A 51 -2.96 -10.04 13.87
C LYS A 51 -1.49 -10.12 14.31
N ARG A 52 -0.95 -11.33 14.47
CA ARG A 52 0.44 -11.56 14.89
C ARG A 52 1.44 -10.94 13.92
N VAL A 53 1.20 -11.06 12.61
CA VAL A 53 2.05 -10.46 11.57
C VAL A 53 1.97 -8.93 11.61
N ASN A 54 0.78 -8.35 11.74
CA ASN A 54 0.62 -6.90 11.86
C ASN A 54 1.36 -6.35 13.10
N GLU A 55 1.24 -7.00 14.25
CA GLU A 55 1.94 -6.61 15.48
C GLU A 55 3.45 -6.70 15.33
N ALA A 56 3.97 -7.77 14.71
CA ALA A 56 5.40 -7.93 14.46
C ALA A 56 5.91 -6.80 13.56
N LEU A 57 5.19 -6.48 12.48
CA LEU A 57 5.54 -5.38 11.57
C LEU A 57 5.55 -4.01 12.25
N ARG A 58 4.57 -3.72 13.12
CA ARG A 58 4.56 -2.46 13.88
C ARG A 58 5.82 -2.32 14.72
N ARG A 59 6.15 -3.36 15.49
CA ARG A 59 7.38 -3.40 16.30
C ARG A 59 8.65 -3.21 15.44
N THR A 60 8.69 -3.83 14.26
CA THR A 60 9.83 -3.68 13.34
C THR A 60 9.94 -2.25 12.81
N LEU A 61 8.84 -1.59 12.45
CA LEU A 61 8.85 -0.21 11.96
C LEU A 61 9.16 0.83 13.05
N ASP A 62 8.92 0.48 14.32
CA ASP A 62 9.31 1.29 15.47
C ASP A 62 10.81 1.16 15.81
N HIS A 63 11.50 0.14 15.28
CA HIS A 63 12.92 -0.05 15.51
C HIS A 63 13.74 1.08 14.83
N PRO A 64 14.58 1.83 15.57
CA PRO A 64 15.29 3.00 15.02
C PRO A 64 16.12 2.67 13.78
N GLY A 65 16.87 1.57 13.80
CA GLY A 65 17.68 1.16 12.64
C GLY A 65 16.86 0.83 11.40
N VAL A 66 15.63 0.32 11.56
CA VAL A 66 14.73 0.05 10.42
C VAL A 66 14.20 1.37 9.87
N ARG A 67 13.75 2.26 10.75
CA ARG A 67 13.29 3.61 10.38
C ARG A 67 14.36 4.37 9.61
N THR A 68 15.58 4.43 10.14
CA THR A 68 16.71 5.10 9.48
C THR A 68 16.99 4.52 8.09
N ASN A 69 16.98 3.19 7.95
CA ASN A 69 17.21 2.56 6.65
C ASN A 69 16.08 2.86 5.66
N LEU A 70 14.82 2.87 6.10
CA LEU A 70 13.68 3.24 5.26
C LEU A 70 13.75 4.71 4.83
N GLU A 71 14.09 5.62 5.75
CA GLU A 71 14.26 7.04 5.46
C GLU A 71 15.40 7.29 4.45
N GLN A 72 16.51 6.55 4.54
CA GLN A 72 17.60 6.59 3.56
C GLN A 72 17.17 6.13 2.15
N LEU A 73 16.14 5.27 2.07
CA LEU A 73 15.53 4.83 0.82
C LEU A 73 14.42 5.77 0.34
N GLY A 74 14.19 6.90 1.02
CA GLY A 74 13.10 7.84 0.71
C GLY A 74 11.71 7.31 1.10
N LEU A 75 11.65 6.34 2.01
CA LEU A 75 10.43 5.73 2.50
C LEU A 75 10.07 6.28 3.88
N VAL A 76 8.78 6.57 4.07
CA VAL A 76 8.22 6.97 5.37
C VAL A 76 7.43 5.79 5.95
N PRO A 77 7.81 5.27 7.12
CA PRO A 77 7.03 4.24 7.80
C PRO A 77 5.61 4.74 8.10
N ALA A 78 4.59 4.02 7.65
CA ALA A 78 3.18 4.38 7.85
C ALA A 78 2.38 3.20 8.43
N PRO A 79 2.60 2.83 9.72
CA PRO A 79 1.89 1.74 10.37
C PRO A 79 0.37 1.91 10.28
N GLY A 80 -0.31 0.86 9.84
CA GLY A 80 -1.76 0.83 9.69
C GLY A 80 -2.35 -0.55 9.94
N SER A 81 -3.67 -0.62 9.93
CA SER A 81 -4.44 -1.86 10.05
C SER A 81 -4.63 -2.55 8.71
N ALA A 82 -4.98 -3.83 8.78
CA ALA A 82 -5.44 -4.62 7.63
C ALA A 82 -6.59 -3.98 6.84
N ALA A 83 -7.55 -3.42 7.58
CA ALA A 83 -8.74 -2.81 7.01
C ALA A 83 -8.40 -1.52 6.26
N GLU A 84 -7.55 -0.67 6.84
CA GLU A 84 -7.06 0.55 6.20
C GLU A 84 -6.32 0.24 4.90
N PHE A 85 -5.48 -0.80 4.89
CA PHE A 85 -4.78 -1.23 3.68
C PHE A 85 -5.73 -1.77 2.60
N THR A 86 -6.76 -2.53 2.99
CA THR A 86 -7.79 -3.00 2.05
C THR A 86 -8.52 -1.82 1.40
N THR A 87 -8.86 -0.80 2.20
CA THR A 87 -9.49 0.43 1.70
C THR A 87 -8.55 1.17 0.74
N LEU A 88 -7.27 1.28 1.07
CA LEU A 88 -6.26 1.92 0.22
C LEU A 88 -6.14 1.21 -1.14
N ILE A 89 -6.03 -0.12 -1.17
CA ILE A 89 -5.96 -0.88 -2.43
C ILE A 89 -7.22 -0.65 -3.27
N ARG A 90 -8.41 -0.68 -2.65
CA ARG A 90 -9.68 -0.47 -3.35
C ARG A 90 -9.74 0.92 -3.98
N ASN A 91 -9.37 1.95 -3.22
CA ASN A 91 -9.39 3.33 -3.69
C ASN A 91 -8.39 3.56 -4.82
N ASP A 92 -7.16 3.06 -4.69
CA ASP A 92 -6.13 3.21 -5.72
C ASP A 92 -6.47 2.41 -6.97
N THR A 93 -6.99 1.20 -6.83
CA THR A 93 -7.46 0.40 -7.97
C THR A 93 -8.57 1.12 -8.73
N ALA A 94 -9.52 1.75 -8.03
CA ALA A 94 -10.58 2.52 -8.66
C ALA A 94 -10.06 3.79 -9.34
N LYS A 95 -9.15 4.53 -8.69
CA LYS A 95 -8.52 5.74 -9.24
C LYS A 95 -7.73 5.41 -10.50
N TRP A 96 -6.79 4.48 -10.43
CA TRP A 96 -5.92 4.14 -11.55
C TRP A 96 -6.66 3.38 -12.65
N GLY A 97 -7.65 2.55 -12.30
CA GLY A 97 -8.53 1.90 -13.26
C GLY A 97 -9.34 2.89 -14.10
N ARG A 98 -9.67 4.07 -13.55
CA ARG A 98 -10.28 5.16 -14.32
C ARG A 98 -9.29 5.79 -15.30
N VAL A 99 -8.11 6.18 -14.81
CA VAL A 99 -7.03 6.77 -15.62
C VAL A 99 -6.66 5.88 -16.80
N VAL A 100 -6.48 4.58 -16.57
CA VAL A 100 -6.15 3.60 -17.62
C VAL A 100 -7.20 3.57 -18.72
N LYS A 101 -8.49 3.62 -18.35
CA LYS A 101 -9.61 3.60 -19.31
C LYS A 101 -9.74 4.91 -20.07
N GLU A 102 -9.68 6.05 -19.37
CA GLU A 102 -9.83 7.39 -19.96
C GLU A 102 -8.71 7.72 -20.95
N HIS A 103 -7.50 7.21 -20.71
CA HIS A 103 -6.33 7.50 -21.53
C HIS A 103 -5.93 6.35 -22.46
N ASN A 104 -6.75 5.30 -22.57
CA ASN A 104 -6.49 4.13 -23.41
C ASN A 104 -5.08 3.54 -23.21
N ILE A 105 -4.68 3.40 -21.94
CA ILE A 105 -3.38 2.83 -21.55
C ILE A 105 -3.51 1.30 -21.55
N HIS A 106 -2.55 0.62 -22.16
CA HIS A 106 -2.49 -0.84 -22.20
C HIS A 106 -1.23 -1.34 -21.49
N GLY A 107 -1.34 -2.48 -20.81
CA GLY A 107 -0.16 -3.25 -20.41
C GLY A 107 0.44 -3.93 -21.64
N GLU A 108 1.73 -4.26 -21.55
CA GLU A 108 2.38 -5.18 -22.49
C GLU A 108 1.76 -6.59 -22.48
#